data_AF-A0A178DW54-F1
#
_entry.id   AF-A0A178DW54-F1
#
_cell.length_a   1.000
_cell.length_b   1.000
_cell.length_c   1.000
_cell.angle_alpha   90.00
_cell.angle_beta   90.00
_cell.angle_gamma   90.00
#
_symmetry.space_group_name_H-M   'P 1'
#
loop_
_entity.id
_entity.type
_entity.pdbx_description
1 polymer ?
#
loop_
_entity_poly.entity_id
_entity_poly.type
_entity_poly.pdbx_seq_one_letter_code
_entity_poly.pdbx_strand_id
1 'polypeptide(L)'
;MKFFAVSLFMATVSSRVISSRQNGGGALQRGSQTIVLKEVGGVPGNECLTFRNNGEIVDAACVNTAADRQLTPSTVGGNNVLAVQRSFSNGFRPDLVNVDACVGFNGTHFKALDCAGNNFDPVSFQNGQLVSASGACQSGHDGKAQITVDPTGQNCARLTSTNVQPSST
;
A
#
# COMPACT_ATOMS: atom_id res chain seq x y z
N MET A 1 73.16 -0.87 16.96
CA MET A 1 72.25 -1.99 16.61
C MET A 1 70.93 -1.37 16.20
N LYS A 2 70.47 -1.67 14.98
CA LYS A 2 69.27 -1.11 14.32
C LYS A 2 68.01 -1.78 14.88
N PHE A 3 67.01 -1.01 15.29
CA PHE A 3 65.65 -1.49 15.49
C PHE A 3 64.71 -0.72 14.57
N PHE A 4 64.23 -1.40 13.53
CA PHE A 4 63.16 -0.95 12.66
C PHE A 4 61.83 -1.23 13.37
N ALA A 5 61.06 -0.18 13.68
CA ALA A 5 59.68 -0.31 14.10
C ALA A 5 58.78 -0.07 12.88
N VAL A 6 58.12 -1.13 12.39
CA VAL A 6 57.12 -1.06 11.33
C VAL A 6 55.76 -0.90 11.99
N SER A 7 55.16 0.28 11.88
CA SER A 7 53.80 0.55 12.33
C SER A 7 52.80 0.09 11.25
N LEU A 8 52.06 -0.99 11.51
CA LEU A 8 50.92 -1.39 10.69
C LEU A 8 49.72 -0.49 10.99
N PHE A 9 49.23 0.22 9.98
CA PHE A 9 47.91 0.84 9.99
C PHE A 9 46.84 -0.22 9.69
N MET A 10 45.99 -0.55 10.67
CA MET A 10 44.77 -1.33 10.48
C MET A 10 43.63 -0.39 10.10
N ALA A 11 43.22 -0.40 8.83
CA ALA A 11 42.01 0.28 8.38
C ALA A 11 40.78 -0.57 8.72
N THR A 12 39.95 -0.11 9.65
CA THR A 12 38.64 -0.71 9.94
C THR A 12 37.67 -0.37 8.81
N VAL A 13 37.33 -1.37 7.99
CA VAL A 13 36.27 -1.25 6.99
C VAL A 13 34.93 -1.40 7.71
N SER A 14 34.22 -0.29 7.91
CA SER A 14 32.84 -0.33 8.39
C SER A 14 31.96 -0.90 7.27
N SER A 15 31.55 -2.16 7.39
CA SER A 15 30.46 -2.70 6.59
C SER A 15 29.20 -1.92 6.92
N ARG A 16 28.79 -1.01 6.02
CA ARG A 16 27.41 -0.51 6.02
C ARG A 16 26.52 -1.74 5.87
N VAL A 17 25.66 -1.96 6.86
CA VAL A 17 24.56 -2.91 6.74
C VAL A 17 23.73 -2.47 5.55
N ILE A 18 23.92 -3.13 4.42
CA ILE A 18 22.94 -3.14 3.36
C ILE A 18 21.78 -3.88 4.00
N SER A 19 20.74 -3.15 4.46
CA SER A 19 19.45 -3.79 4.72
C SER A 19 19.11 -4.54 3.45
N SER A 20 19.18 -5.87 3.52
CA SER A 20 18.64 -6.73 2.49
C SER A 20 17.22 -6.25 2.26
N ARG A 21 16.91 -5.81 1.03
CA ARG A 21 15.52 -5.76 0.57
C ARG A 21 15.00 -7.18 0.77
N GLN A 22 14.22 -7.41 1.83
CA GLN A 22 13.64 -8.71 2.08
C GLN A 22 12.76 -9.03 0.87
N ASN A 23 13.09 -10.15 0.22
CA ASN A 23 12.22 -10.83 -0.73
C ASN A 23 10.79 -10.84 -0.18
N GLY A 24 9.82 -10.36 -0.96
CA GLY A 24 8.39 -10.35 -0.66
C GLY A 24 7.77 -11.74 -0.64
N GLY A 25 8.24 -12.63 0.24
CA GLY A 25 7.85 -14.05 0.30
C GLY A 25 7.03 -14.44 1.53
N GLY A 26 6.31 -13.52 2.16
CA GLY A 26 5.40 -13.84 3.27
C GLY A 26 3.97 -14.01 2.77
N ALA A 27 3.26 -15.03 3.26
CA ALA A 27 1.82 -15.14 3.02
C ALA A 27 1.09 -13.92 3.62
N LEU A 28 -0.02 -13.50 2.99
CA LEU A 28 -0.85 -12.43 3.52
C LEU A 28 -1.43 -12.84 4.88
N GLN A 29 -1.19 -12.03 5.89
CA GLN A 29 -1.77 -12.17 7.22
C GLN A 29 -2.83 -11.08 7.40
N ARG A 30 -4.09 -11.45 7.19
CA ARG A 30 -5.21 -10.51 7.32
C ARG A 30 -5.40 -10.11 8.79
N GLY A 31 -5.55 -8.81 9.02
CA GLY A 31 -5.92 -8.29 10.34
C GLY A 31 -7.37 -8.61 10.69
N SER A 32 -7.75 -8.30 11.94
CA SER A 32 -9.07 -8.61 12.48
C SER A 32 -10.16 -7.57 12.15
N GLN A 33 -9.81 -6.49 11.44
CA GLN A 33 -10.71 -5.38 11.15
C GLN A 33 -10.80 -5.13 9.65
N THR A 34 -12.02 -4.98 9.15
CA THR A 34 -12.27 -4.46 7.81
C THR A 34 -12.75 -3.02 7.94
N ILE A 35 -12.23 -2.15 7.09
CA ILE A 35 -12.47 -0.72 7.12
C ILE A 35 -12.96 -0.24 5.75
N VAL A 36 -13.71 0.86 5.79
CA VAL A 36 -13.94 1.74 4.64
C VAL A 36 -13.22 3.04 4.90
N LEU A 37 -12.47 3.50 3.89
CA LEU A 37 -11.70 4.74 3.96
C LEU A 37 -12.45 5.86 3.25
N LYS A 38 -12.50 7.03 3.89
CA LYS A 38 -13.16 8.24 3.40
C LYS A 38 -12.17 9.39 3.33
N GLU A 39 -12.01 10.02 2.16
CA GLU A 39 -11.22 11.25 1.98
C GLU A 39 -11.90 12.42 2.70
N VAL A 40 -11.13 13.14 3.52
CA VAL A 40 -11.57 14.35 4.21
C VAL A 40 -11.54 15.52 3.22
N GLY A 41 -12.69 16.12 2.98
CA GLY A 41 -12.82 17.15 1.93
C GLY A 41 -12.87 16.56 0.51
N GLY A 42 -13.13 15.25 0.38
CA GLY A 42 -13.39 14.58 -0.89
C GLY A 42 -14.67 15.08 -1.59
N VAL A 43 -15.00 14.47 -2.73
CA VAL A 43 -16.17 14.88 -3.53
C VAL A 43 -17.47 14.66 -2.76
N PRO A 44 -18.30 15.69 -2.48
CA PRO A 44 -19.55 15.51 -1.76
C PRO A 44 -20.45 14.42 -2.36
N GLY A 45 -20.86 13.45 -1.54
CA GLY A 45 -21.61 12.27 -1.96
C GLY A 45 -20.78 11.15 -2.62
N ASN A 46 -19.48 11.36 -2.80
CA ASN A 46 -18.51 10.45 -3.39
C ASN A 46 -17.16 10.48 -2.65
N GLU A 47 -17.16 10.26 -1.34
CA GLU A 47 -15.95 10.45 -0.53
C GLU A 47 -15.23 9.15 -0.16
N CYS A 48 -15.80 7.97 -0.44
CA CYS A 48 -15.21 6.70 -0.05
C CYS A 48 -14.36 6.09 -1.15
N LEU A 49 -13.21 5.55 -0.75
CA LEU A 49 -12.30 4.87 -1.66
C LEU A 49 -12.92 3.59 -2.23
N THR A 50 -12.69 3.34 -3.51
CA THR A 50 -13.09 2.12 -4.19
C THR A 50 -12.17 1.67 -5.30
N PHE A 51 -12.27 0.41 -5.68
CA PHE A 51 -11.59 -0.15 -6.83
C PHE A 51 -12.47 -0.17 -8.08
N ARG A 52 -12.02 0.49 -9.14
CA ARG A 52 -12.52 0.26 -10.50
C ARG A 52 -12.21 -1.16 -10.97
N ASN A 53 -12.77 -1.56 -12.10
CA ASN A 53 -12.52 -2.89 -12.69
C ASN A 53 -11.05 -3.13 -13.03
N ASN A 54 -10.30 -2.10 -13.42
CA ASN A 54 -8.85 -2.18 -13.62
C ASN A 54 -8.05 -2.20 -12.30
N GLY A 55 -8.72 -2.09 -11.15
CA GLY A 55 -8.13 -2.07 -9.82
C GLY A 55 -7.56 -0.72 -9.36
N GLU A 56 -7.70 0.36 -10.12
CA GLU A 56 -7.33 1.70 -9.64
C GLU A 56 -8.31 2.20 -8.60
N ILE A 57 -7.81 3.03 -7.68
CA ILE A 57 -8.63 3.58 -6.60
C ILE A 57 -9.32 4.87 -7.04
N VAL A 58 -10.61 5.02 -6.76
CA VAL A 58 -11.36 6.26 -6.94
C VAL A 58 -12.20 6.63 -5.74
N ASP A 59 -12.58 7.88 -5.67
CA ASP A 59 -13.59 8.45 -4.78
C ASP A 59 -14.99 8.14 -5.32
N ALA A 60 -15.86 7.60 -4.48
CA ALA A 60 -17.24 7.27 -4.84
C ALA A 60 -18.13 7.11 -3.59
N ALA A 61 -19.43 6.96 -3.80
CA ALA A 61 -20.40 6.93 -2.71
C ALA A 61 -20.04 5.90 -1.62
N CYS A 62 -20.17 6.31 -0.37
CA CYS A 62 -19.90 5.45 0.79
C CYS A 62 -20.97 4.39 0.98
N VAL A 63 -20.75 3.22 0.38
CA VAL A 63 -21.54 2.01 0.61
C VAL A 63 -20.73 1.06 1.48
N ASN A 64 -20.96 1.11 2.79
CA ASN A 64 -20.17 0.39 3.78
C ASN A 64 -20.22 -1.14 3.64
N THR A 65 -21.22 -1.67 2.94
CA THR A 65 -21.44 -3.11 2.72
C THR A 65 -20.86 -3.61 1.40
N ALA A 66 -20.25 -2.76 0.57
CA ALA A 66 -19.73 -3.18 -0.73
C ALA A 66 -18.25 -3.60 -0.61
N ALA A 67 -17.94 -4.83 -1.04
CA ALA A 67 -16.59 -5.40 -0.93
C ALA A 67 -15.52 -4.62 -1.72
N ASP A 68 -15.92 -3.87 -2.75
CA ASP A 68 -15.04 -3.00 -3.53
C ASP A 68 -14.69 -1.68 -2.83
N ARG A 69 -15.23 -1.42 -1.63
CA ARG A 69 -14.91 -0.28 -0.74
C ARG A 69 -14.13 -0.69 0.49
N GLN A 70 -14.07 -1.99 0.73
CA GLN A 70 -13.58 -2.56 1.96
C GLN A 70 -12.12 -2.96 1.83
N LEU A 71 -11.36 -2.58 2.84
CA LEU A 71 -9.95 -2.86 2.99
C LEU A 71 -9.71 -3.50 4.36
N THR A 72 -8.74 -4.39 4.45
CA THR A 72 -8.36 -5.01 5.72
C THR A 72 -6.90 -4.67 5.98
N PRO A 73 -6.58 -3.80 6.97
CA PRO A 73 -5.21 -3.63 7.44
C PRO A 73 -4.60 -4.98 7.80
N SER A 74 -3.47 -5.30 7.19
CA SER A 74 -2.88 -6.64 7.14
C SER A 74 -1.35 -6.54 7.10
N THR A 75 -0.67 -7.68 7.11
CA THR A 75 0.78 -7.75 6.95
C THR A 75 1.22 -8.75 5.89
N VAL A 76 2.28 -8.44 5.15
CA VAL A 76 2.96 -9.34 4.19
C VAL A 76 4.45 -9.27 4.44
N GLY A 77 5.07 -10.39 4.83
CA GLY A 77 6.50 -10.44 5.14
C GLY A 77 6.92 -9.44 6.23
N GLY A 78 6.02 -9.11 7.17
CA GLY A 78 6.25 -8.12 8.21
C GLY A 78 5.97 -6.66 7.84
N ASN A 79 5.67 -6.36 6.56
CA ASN A 79 5.30 -5.02 6.12
C ASN A 79 3.79 -4.79 6.24
N ASN A 80 3.40 -3.60 6.69
CA ASN A 80 1.99 -3.19 6.73
C ASN A 80 1.43 -2.99 5.32
N VAL A 81 0.21 -3.45 5.12
CA VAL A 81 -0.45 -3.41 3.82
C VAL A 81 -1.97 -3.36 3.99
N LEU A 82 -2.68 -2.81 3.01
CA LEU A 82 -4.13 -2.89 2.92
C LEU A 82 -4.52 -4.01 1.96
N ALA A 83 -5.05 -5.11 2.51
CA ALA A 83 -5.63 -6.17 1.71
C ALA A 83 -6.98 -5.72 1.13
N VAL A 84 -7.18 -5.97 -0.15
CA VAL A 84 -8.43 -5.69 -0.86
C VAL A 84 -9.44 -6.77 -0.49
N GLN A 85 -10.68 -6.37 -0.16
CA GLN A 85 -11.73 -7.32 0.17
C GLN A 85 -12.36 -7.95 -1.07
N ARG A 86 -12.64 -7.17 -2.13
CA ARG A 86 -13.27 -7.71 -3.34
C ARG A 86 -12.45 -8.81 -4.03
N SER A 87 -13.16 -9.75 -4.64
CA SER A 87 -12.58 -10.65 -5.64
C SER A 87 -12.41 -9.97 -7.00
N PHE A 88 -11.52 -10.52 -7.83
CA PHE A 88 -11.35 -10.15 -9.23
C PHE A 88 -11.75 -11.30 -10.15
N SER A 89 -12.23 -10.96 -11.34
CA SER A 89 -12.60 -11.93 -12.36
C SER A 89 -11.70 -11.81 -13.60
N ASN A 90 -11.65 -12.89 -14.37
CA ASN A 90 -10.80 -13.01 -15.56
C ASN A 90 -11.08 -11.93 -16.63
N GLY A 91 -12.31 -11.42 -16.70
CA GLY A 91 -12.68 -10.37 -17.67
C GLY A 91 -12.15 -8.96 -17.32
N PHE A 92 -11.67 -8.74 -16.09
CA PHE A 92 -11.25 -7.41 -15.61
C PHE A 92 -9.80 -7.37 -15.15
N ARG A 93 -9.40 -8.30 -14.27
CA ARG A 93 -8.04 -8.44 -13.75
C ARG A 93 -7.68 -9.91 -13.69
N PRO A 94 -7.40 -10.54 -14.86
CA PRO A 94 -7.02 -11.94 -14.92
C PRO A 94 -5.77 -12.25 -14.10
N ASP A 95 -4.88 -11.26 -13.96
CA ASP A 95 -3.68 -11.32 -13.14
C ASP A 95 -3.98 -11.39 -11.63
N LEU A 96 -5.18 -11.00 -11.19
CA LEU A 96 -5.60 -11.02 -9.78
C LEU A 96 -6.61 -12.12 -9.45
N VAL A 97 -6.88 -13.03 -10.38
CA VAL A 97 -7.78 -14.16 -10.12
C VAL A 97 -7.09 -15.17 -9.21
N ASN A 98 -7.76 -15.56 -8.13
CA ASN A 98 -7.29 -16.56 -7.14
C ASN A 98 -5.96 -16.19 -6.44
N VAL A 99 -5.59 -14.91 -6.41
CA VAL A 99 -4.47 -14.40 -5.62
C VAL A 99 -4.97 -13.40 -4.59
N ASP A 100 -4.21 -13.22 -3.52
CA ASP A 100 -4.46 -12.14 -2.59
C ASP A 100 -4.11 -10.80 -3.24
N ALA A 101 -5.10 -9.92 -3.31
CA ALA A 101 -4.91 -8.57 -3.83
C ALA A 101 -4.70 -7.58 -2.68
N CYS A 102 -3.71 -6.71 -2.84
CA CYS A 102 -3.36 -5.66 -1.90
C CYS A 102 -3.29 -4.31 -2.60
N VAL A 103 -3.45 -3.22 -1.86
CA VAL A 103 -3.17 -1.88 -2.39
C VAL A 103 -1.66 -1.71 -2.49
N GLY A 104 -1.18 -1.35 -3.68
CA GLY A 104 0.22 -1.02 -3.91
C GLY A 104 0.40 0.17 -4.83
N PHE A 105 1.58 0.77 -4.76
CA PHE A 105 2.02 1.85 -5.64
C PHE A 105 2.78 1.27 -6.82
N ASN A 106 2.38 1.63 -8.05
CA ASN A 106 3.06 1.16 -9.27
C ASN A 106 4.07 2.17 -9.84
N GLY A 107 4.39 3.23 -9.09
CA GLY A 107 5.21 4.35 -9.56
C GLY A 107 4.40 5.59 -9.98
N THR A 108 3.10 5.45 -10.23
CA THR A 108 2.23 6.58 -10.64
C THR A 108 0.90 6.62 -9.90
N HIS A 109 0.32 5.46 -9.59
CA HIS A 109 -1.00 5.33 -8.99
C HIS A 109 -0.99 4.28 -7.88
N PHE A 110 -1.93 4.43 -6.94
CA PHE A 110 -2.30 3.33 -6.05
C PHE A 110 -3.37 2.48 -6.73
N LYS A 111 -3.16 1.16 -6.70
CA LYS A 111 -4.07 0.19 -7.30
C LYS A 111 -3.97 -1.16 -6.61
N ALA A 112 -4.96 -2.02 -6.86
CA ALA A 112 -4.90 -3.43 -6.50
C ALA A 112 -3.81 -4.14 -7.31
N LEU A 113 -2.90 -4.80 -6.61
CA LEU A 113 -1.79 -5.61 -7.12
C LEU A 113 -1.73 -6.94 -6.36
N ASP A 114 -1.06 -7.94 -6.93
CA ASP A 114 -0.75 -9.18 -6.20
C ASP A 114 0.15 -8.86 -5.00
N CYS A 115 -0.31 -9.22 -3.79
CA CYS A 115 0.43 -9.00 -2.55
C CYS A 115 1.81 -9.68 -2.56
N ALA A 116 1.99 -10.75 -3.33
CA ALA A 116 3.23 -11.53 -3.44
C ALA A 116 4.10 -11.11 -4.65
N GLY A 117 3.73 -10.03 -5.35
CA GLY A 117 4.46 -9.58 -6.54
C GLY A 117 5.88 -9.08 -6.22
N ASN A 118 6.86 -9.45 -7.05
CA ASN A 118 8.27 -9.09 -6.86
C ASN A 118 8.57 -7.57 -6.81
N ASN A 119 7.71 -6.75 -7.42
CA ASN A 119 7.84 -5.28 -7.45
C ASN A 119 6.70 -4.60 -6.66
N PHE A 120 6.14 -5.30 -5.68
CA PHE A 120 5.06 -4.78 -4.87
C PHE A 120 5.60 -3.73 -3.87
N ASP A 121 5.16 -2.48 -4.03
CA ASP A 121 5.35 -1.42 -3.05
C ASP A 121 4.06 -1.26 -2.23
N PRO A 122 3.99 -1.85 -1.02
CA PRO A 122 2.75 -1.94 -0.26
C PRO A 122 2.27 -0.57 0.20
N VAL A 123 0.97 -0.33 0.07
CA VAL A 123 0.30 0.85 0.64
C VAL A 123 -0.39 0.46 1.93
N SER A 124 -0.21 1.28 2.95
CA SER A 124 -0.81 1.15 4.27
C SER A 124 -1.62 2.39 4.64
N PHE A 125 -2.54 2.24 5.59
CA PHE A 125 -3.24 3.37 6.20
C PHE A 125 -2.57 3.69 7.53
N GLN A 126 -1.93 4.84 7.63
CA GLN A 126 -1.19 5.26 8.81
C GLN A 126 -1.40 6.74 9.08
N ASN A 127 -1.60 7.08 10.34
CA ASN A 127 -1.80 8.46 10.80
C ASN A 127 -2.92 9.22 10.06
N GLY A 128 -3.92 8.55 9.47
CA GLY A 128 -4.96 9.22 8.67
C GLY A 128 -4.56 9.49 7.21
N GLN A 129 -3.60 8.77 6.66
CA GLN A 129 -3.11 8.91 5.28
C GLN A 129 -2.92 7.53 4.64
N LEU A 130 -3.08 7.45 3.32
CA LEU A 130 -2.61 6.31 2.54
C LEU A 130 -1.18 6.57 2.08
N VAL A 131 -0.26 5.69 2.47
CA VAL A 131 1.18 5.86 2.25
C VAL A 131 1.79 4.54 1.77
N SER A 132 2.58 4.59 0.70
CA SER A 132 3.37 3.44 0.23
C SER A 132 4.65 3.27 1.06
N ALA A 133 5.24 2.07 1.05
CA ALA A 133 6.51 1.85 1.72
C ALA A 133 7.66 2.67 1.12
N SER A 134 7.59 3.03 -0.17
CA SER A 134 8.55 3.95 -0.79
C SER A 134 8.34 5.43 -0.41
N GLY A 135 7.24 5.78 0.28
CA GLY A 135 6.97 7.12 0.79
C GLY A 135 6.00 7.95 -0.05
N ALA A 136 5.48 7.43 -1.16
CA ALA A 136 4.40 8.09 -1.91
C ALA A 136 3.11 8.10 -1.07
N CYS A 137 2.24 9.08 -1.28
CA CYS A 137 0.95 9.14 -0.59
C CYS A 137 -0.19 9.60 -1.49
N GLN A 138 -1.42 9.22 -1.15
CA GLN A 138 -2.60 9.81 -1.81
C GLN A 138 -2.60 11.32 -1.55
N SER A 139 -2.71 12.11 -2.60
CA SER A 139 -2.72 13.58 -2.53
C SER A 139 -4.09 14.22 -2.72
N GLY A 140 -5.11 13.41 -2.98
CA GLY A 140 -6.51 13.83 -3.17
C GLY A 140 -7.10 13.10 -4.36
N HIS A 141 -7.88 13.81 -5.18
CA HIS A 141 -8.53 13.29 -6.38
C HIS A 141 -8.49 14.28 -7.54
N ASP A 142 -8.67 13.79 -8.77
CA ASP A 142 -8.84 14.61 -9.97
C ASP A 142 -10.33 14.97 -10.21
N GLY A 143 -10.61 15.75 -11.27
CA GLY A 143 -11.99 16.13 -11.62
C GLY A 143 -12.90 14.97 -12.06
N LYS A 144 -12.40 13.74 -12.12
CA LYS A 144 -13.14 12.49 -12.41
C LYS A 144 -13.17 11.55 -11.19
N ALA A 145 -12.89 12.09 -10.00
CA ALA A 145 -12.78 11.38 -8.75
C ALA A 145 -11.69 10.27 -8.74
N GLN A 146 -10.78 10.26 -9.71
CA GLN A 146 -9.62 9.36 -9.67
C GLN A 146 -8.67 9.85 -8.59
N ILE A 147 -8.25 8.99 -7.66
CA ILE A 147 -7.30 9.45 -6.65
C ILE A 147 -5.98 9.84 -7.32
N THR A 148 -5.38 10.90 -6.81
CA THR A 148 -4.05 11.35 -7.19
C THR A 148 -3.03 10.90 -6.15
N VAL A 149 -1.78 10.72 -6.57
CA VAL A 149 -0.68 10.31 -5.70
C VAL A 149 0.45 11.32 -5.83
N ASP A 150 0.95 11.80 -4.69
CA ASP A 150 2.20 12.54 -4.60
C ASP A 150 3.34 11.53 -4.36
N PRO A 151 4.22 11.29 -5.35
CA PRO A 151 5.30 10.34 -5.22
C PRO A 151 6.38 10.78 -4.22
N THR A 152 6.39 12.05 -3.80
CA THR A 152 7.35 12.60 -2.84
C THR A 152 6.85 12.56 -1.39
N GLY A 153 5.57 12.23 -1.18
CA GLY A 153 4.97 12.14 0.15
C GLY A 153 4.75 13.49 0.85
N GLN A 154 4.82 14.62 0.14
CA GLN A 154 4.79 15.94 0.76
C GLN A 154 3.37 16.51 0.93
N ASN A 155 2.46 16.17 0.00
CA ASN A 155 1.10 16.74 -0.06
C ASN A 155 0.03 15.67 0.14
N CYS A 156 0.05 15.00 1.29
CA CYS A 156 -0.84 13.87 1.54
C CYS A 156 -2.24 14.30 2.00
N ALA A 157 -3.25 13.84 1.27
CA ALA A 157 -4.65 13.96 1.67
C ALA A 157 -4.92 13.21 2.98
N ARG A 158 -5.92 13.72 3.72
CA ARG A 158 -6.36 13.12 4.98
C ARG A 158 -7.53 12.19 4.72
N LEU A 159 -7.54 11.06 5.43
CA LEU A 159 -8.63 10.11 5.41
C LEU A 159 -9.09 9.77 6.81
N THR A 160 -10.34 9.37 6.89
CA THR A 160 -10.96 8.74 8.06
C THR A 160 -11.30 7.30 7.74
N SER A 161 -11.35 6.45 8.77
CA SER A 161 -11.72 5.05 8.63
C SER A 161 -12.97 4.74 9.45
N THR A 162 -13.86 3.94 8.87
CA THR A 162 -14.97 3.33 9.60
C THR A 162 -14.79 1.82 9.62
N ASN A 163 -14.87 1.21 10.80
CA ASN A 163 -14.86 -0.25 10.91
C ASN A 163 -16.20 -0.81 10.43
N VAL A 164 -16.14 -1.87 9.64
CA VAL A 164 -17.31 -2.55 9.08
C VAL A 164 -17.16 -4.05 9.21
N GLN A 165 -18.29 -4.76 9.12
CA GLN A 165 -18.25 -6.21 8.97
C GLN A 165 -17.75 -6.56 7.57
N PRO A 166 -16.82 -7.51 7.41
CA PRO A 166 -16.36 -7.94 6.10
C PRO A 166 -17.54 -8.46 5.28
N SER A 167 -17.68 -7.95 4.06
CA SER A 167 -18.64 -8.45 3.10
C SER A 167 -18.14 -9.73 2.45
N SER A 168 -19.06 -10.60 2.06
CA SER A 168 -18.75 -11.73 1.18
C SER A 168 -18.14 -11.22 -0.13
N THR A 169 -17.08 -11.89 -0.57
CA THR A 169 -16.23 -11.50 -1.70
C THR A 169 -16.70 -12.06 -3.04
#